data_AF-A0A1F3MXF8-F1
#
_entry.id   AF-A0A1F3MXF8-F1
#
_cell.length_a   1.000
_cell.length_b   1.000
_cell.length_c   1.000
_cell.angle_alpha   90.00
_cell.angle_beta   90.00
_cell.angle_gamma   90.00
#
_symmetry.space_group_name_H-M   'P 1'
#
loop_
_entity.id
_entity.type
_entity.pdbx_description
1 polymer ?
#
loop_
_entity_poly.entity_id
_entity_poly.type
_entity_poly.pdbx_seq_one_letter_code
_entity_poly.pdbx_strand_id
1 'polypeptide(L)'
;MKKFAVVSSLVFLLSLPVTRLYAQNGGTGLGIIMGEPSGISFKTWISGRSAIDAGLAWSFYAGAYHSHADYLWHNFMLFRLGEGKGKLPLYMGVGGRVKVSGKDVLLGARVPIGLTYIFPGDRFDIFLEAVPVLNLIPGTGFDLNAGAGV
;
A
#
# COMPACT_ATOMS: atom_id res chain seq x y z
N MET A 1 15.33 -16.34 29.27
CA MET A 1 14.14 -17.23 29.19
C MET A 1 12.83 -16.48 28.89
N LYS A 2 12.57 -15.30 29.48
CA LYS A 2 11.33 -14.51 29.19
C LYS A 2 11.22 -13.99 27.73
N LYS A 3 12.34 -13.72 27.05
CA LYS A 3 12.37 -13.25 25.64
C LYS A 3 11.96 -14.33 24.62
N PHE A 4 12.20 -15.62 24.92
CA PHE A 4 11.83 -16.73 24.04
C PHE A 4 10.32 -17.02 24.09
N ALA A 5 9.67 -16.82 25.24
CA ALA A 5 8.23 -16.99 25.40
C ALA A 5 7.40 -15.92 24.66
N VAL A 6 7.92 -14.68 24.58
CA VAL A 6 7.28 -13.59 23.83
C VAL A 6 7.39 -13.82 22.32
N VAL A 7 8.56 -14.26 21.83
CA VAL A 7 8.76 -14.59 20.41
C VAL A 7 7.89 -15.79 19.99
N SER A 8 7.78 -16.82 20.85
CA SER A 8 6.93 -17.99 20.58
C SER A 8 5.43 -17.63 20.57
N SER A 9 4.99 -16.74 21.48
CA SER A 9 3.59 -16.24 21.48
C SER A 9 3.27 -15.41 20.23
N LEU A 10 4.24 -14.64 19.71
CA LEU A 10 4.04 -13.83 18.50
C LEU A 10 3.90 -14.70 17.25
N VAL A 11 4.68 -15.79 17.16
CA VAL A 11 4.58 -16.78 16.07
C VAL A 11 3.26 -17.57 16.15
N PHE A 12 2.78 -17.88 17.35
CA PHE A 12 1.51 -18.59 17.54
C PHE A 12 0.27 -17.74 17.20
N LEU A 13 0.35 -16.41 17.40
CA LEU A 13 -0.69 -15.47 16.95
C LEU A 13 -0.72 -15.30 15.42
N LEU A 14 0.40 -15.56 14.73
CA LEU A 14 0.51 -15.55 13.27
C LEU A 14 0.02 -16.85 12.60
N SER A 15 -0.16 -17.93 13.37
CA SER A 15 -0.60 -19.24 12.84
C SER A 15 -2.11 -19.49 12.93
N LEU A 16 -2.92 -18.48 13.27
CA LEU A 16 -4.37 -18.63 13.24
C LEU A 16 -4.83 -18.85 11.77
N PRO A 17 -5.49 -19.98 11.46
CA PRO A 17 -6.04 -20.19 10.12
C PRO A 17 -7.15 -19.18 9.91
N VAL A 18 -6.90 -18.18 9.06
CA VAL A 18 -7.94 -17.24 8.62
C VAL A 18 -8.86 -18.01 7.68
N THR A 19 -9.93 -18.60 8.23
CA THR A 19 -11.04 -19.12 7.44
C THR A 19 -11.73 -17.93 6.76
N ARG A 20 -11.25 -17.58 5.57
CA ARG A 20 -11.85 -16.58 4.69
C ARG A 20 -13.12 -17.17 4.05
N LEU A 21 -14.27 -17.06 4.71
CA LEU A 21 -15.56 -17.09 4.01
C LEU A 21 -15.80 -15.68 3.44
N TYR A 22 -15.45 -15.46 2.17
CA TYR A 22 -15.87 -14.26 1.42
C TYR A 22 -16.41 -14.67 0.05
N ALA A 23 -17.73 -14.61 -0.08
CA ALA A 23 -18.42 -14.69 -1.36
C ALA A 23 -18.26 -13.35 -2.11
N GLN A 24 -17.37 -13.36 -3.12
CA GLN A 24 -17.22 -12.42 -4.25
C GLN A 24 -16.63 -11.00 -4.00
N ASN A 25 -15.69 -10.65 -4.90
CA ASN A 25 -14.88 -9.42 -5.07
C ASN A 25 -13.74 -9.15 -4.07
N GLY A 26 -12.99 -10.19 -3.73
CA GLY A 26 -11.69 -10.08 -3.05
C GLY A 26 -10.55 -10.61 -3.93
N GLY A 27 -9.34 -10.13 -3.68
CA GLY A 27 -8.13 -10.50 -4.40
C GLY A 27 -6.90 -9.91 -3.71
N THR A 28 -5.77 -10.58 -3.83
CA THR A 28 -4.50 -10.15 -3.24
C THR A 28 -3.44 -10.09 -4.33
N GLY A 29 -2.75 -8.96 -4.44
CA GLY A 29 -1.65 -8.73 -5.36
C GLY A 29 -0.34 -8.50 -4.61
N LEU A 30 0.74 -9.02 -5.19
CA LEU A 30 2.11 -8.68 -4.84
C LEU A 30 2.73 -7.98 -6.03
N GLY A 31 3.40 -6.87 -5.75
CA GLY A 31 3.78 -5.93 -6.77
C GLY A 31 5.15 -5.30 -6.55
N ILE A 32 5.53 -4.45 -7.48
CA ILE A 32 6.74 -3.62 -7.39
C ILE A 32 6.37 -2.15 -7.54
N ILE A 33 7.07 -1.31 -6.78
CA ILE A 33 6.95 0.15 -6.81
C ILE A 33 8.21 0.69 -7.49
N MET A 34 8.01 1.43 -8.57
CA MET A 34 9.04 2.24 -9.22
C MET A 34 8.75 3.71 -8.95
N GLY A 35 9.62 4.36 -8.20
CA GLY A 35 9.40 5.73 -7.75
C GLY A 35 10.34 6.14 -6.63
N GLU A 36 9.96 7.19 -5.90
CA GLU A 36 10.69 7.65 -4.73
C GLU A 36 9.76 7.60 -3.51
N PRO A 37 9.79 6.49 -2.73
CA PRO A 37 10.74 5.35 -2.78
C PRO A 37 10.37 4.24 -3.80
N SER A 38 11.30 3.31 -4.06
CA SER A 38 11.08 2.11 -4.90
C SER A 38 11.17 0.82 -4.08
N GLY A 39 10.36 -0.20 -4.38
CA GLY A 39 10.29 -1.40 -3.53
C GLY A 39 9.27 -2.44 -3.96
N ILE A 40 8.77 -3.19 -2.99
CA ILE A 40 7.69 -4.16 -3.16
C ILE A 40 6.40 -3.64 -2.53
N SER A 41 5.27 -4.00 -3.13
CA SER A 41 3.94 -3.68 -2.63
C SER A 41 3.11 -4.94 -2.42
N PHE A 42 2.12 -4.81 -1.55
CA PHE A 42 1.10 -5.79 -1.27
C PHE A 42 -0.25 -5.07 -1.22
N LYS A 43 -1.20 -5.52 -2.04
CA LYS A 43 -2.55 -4.95 -2.07
C LYS A 43 -3.57 -6.04 -1.86
N THR A 44 -4.55 -5.81 -1.00
CA THR A 44 -5.65 -6.74 -0.77
C THR A 44 -6.99 -6.01 -0.85
N TRP A 45 -7.86 -6.48 -1.73
CA TRP A 45 -9.23 -5.97 -1.87
C TRP A 45 -10.08 -6.51 -0.72
N ILE A 46 -10.67 -5.59 0.04
CA ILE A 46 -11.53 -5.90 1.19
C ILE A 46 -13.02 -5.72 0.84
N SER A 47 -13.32 -5.00 -0.23
CA SER A 47 -14.64 -4.85 -0.82
C SER A 47 -14.50 -4.56 -2.31
N GLY A 48 -15.62 -4.52 -3.05
CA GLY A 48 -15.61 -4.14 -4.46
C GLY A 48 -15.17 -2.70 -4.75
N ARG A 49 -14.93 -1.86 -3.73
CA ARG A 49 -14.46 -0.47 -3.87
C ARG A 49 -13.36 -0.08 -2.90
N SER A 50 -12.91 -0.97 -2.02
CA SER A 50 -11.91 -0.64 -1.01
C SER A 50 -10.80 -1.69 -0.97
N ALA A 51 -9.58 -1.24 -0.69
CA ALA A 51 -8.40 -2.09 -0.55
C ALA A 51 -7.50 -1.62 0.59
N ILE A 52 -6.71 -2.53 1.14
CA ILE A 52 -5.54 -2.20 1.96
C ILE A 52 -4.32 -2.34 1.06
N ASP A 53 -3.47 -1.31 1.05
CA ASP A 53 -2.18 -1.29 0.38
C ASP A 53 -1.06 -1.21 1.42
N ALA A 54 0.02 -1.94 1.23
CA ALA A 54 1.20 -1.88 2.07
C ALA A 54 2.46 -2.00 1.21
N GLY A 55 3.53 -1.34 1.62
CA GLY A 55 4.78 -1.35 0.86
C GLY A 55 6.01 -1.39 1.75
N LEU A 56 7.05 -2.07 1.26
CA LEU A 56 8.41 -2.01 1.78
C LEU A 56 9.31 -1.52 0.67
N ALA A 57 9.95 -0.37 0.87
CA ALA A 57 10.64 0.35 -0.17
C ALA A 57 11.92 1.02 0.34
N TRP A 58 12.76 1.41 -0.61
CA TRP A 58 14.01 2.11 -0.39
C TRP A 58 13.99 3.45 -1.13
N SER A 59 14.35 4.50 -0.41
CA SER A 59 14.61 5.82 -0.96
C SER A 59 16.06 5.88 -1.40
N PHE A 60 16.32 5.91 -2.70
CA PHE A 60 17.68 6.01 -3.22
C PHE A 60 18.24 7.42 -3.06
N TYR A 61 17.38 8.44 -3.15
CA TYR A 61 17.78 9.82 -2.93
C TYR A 61 18.16 10.10 -1.48
N ALA A 62 17.34 9.66 -0.52
CA ALA A 62 17.58 9.93 0.90
C ALA A 62 18.40 8.83 1.60
N GLY A 63 18.69 7.71 0.93
CA GLY A 63 19.35 6.55 1.54
C GLY A 63 18.57 5.99 2.72
N ALA A 64 17.24 5.88 2.59
CA ALA A 64 16.33 5.59 3.70
C ALA A 64 15.40 4.42 3.41
N TYR A 65 15.20 3.57 4.41
CA TYR A 65 14.14 2.55 4.37
C TYR A 65 12.78 3.22 4.55
N HIS A 66 11.78 2.74 3.83
CA HIS A 66 10.41 3.22 3.89
C HIS A 66 9.47 2.01 4.01
N SER A 67 8.53 2.06 4.94
CA SER A 67 7.38 1.15 4.94
C SER A 67 6.10 1.92 5.12
N HIS A 68 5.02 1.49 4.47
CA HIS A 68 3.71 2.12 4.60
C HIS A 68 2.58 1.12 4.66
N ALA A 69 1.42 1.59 5.14
CA ALA A 69 0.14 0.93 5.00
C ALA A 69 -0.96 1.99 4.82
N ASP A 70 -1.78 1.81 3.80
CA ASP A 70 -2.82 2.73 3.36
C ASP A 70 -4.17 2.00 3.18
N TYR A 71 -5.26 2.66 3.55
CA TYR A 71 -6.61 2.27 3.20
C TYR A 71 -7.05 3.06 1.96
N LEU A 72 -7.44 2.38 0.90
CA LEU A 72 -7.76 2.96 -0.40
C LEU A 72 -9.25 2.80 -0.73
N TRP A 73 -9.85 3.85 -1.29
CA TRP A 73 -11.18 3.85 -1.91
C TRP A 73 -11.07 4.08 -3.41
N HIS A 74 -11.72 3.23 -4.21
CA HIS A 74 -11.66 3.24 -5.67
C HIS A 74 -12.98 3.68 -6.28
N ASN A 75 -12.92 4.70 -7.14
CA ASN A 75 -14.03 5.22 -7.91
C ASN A 75 -13.97 4.76 -9.37
N PHE A 76 -14.78 3.76 -9.70
CA PHE A 76 -14.89 3.17 -11.04
C PHE A 76 -15.77 3.98 -12.01
N MET A 77 -16.39 5.07 -11.57
CA MET A 77 -17.36 5.81 -12.39
C MET A 77 -16.74 7.00 -13.13
N LEU A 78 -15.54 7.44 -12.73
CA LEU A 78 -14.87 8.61 -13.31
C LEU A 78 -14.33 8.32 -14.72
N PHE A 79 -13.67 7.18 -14.90
CA PHE A 79 -13.16 6.74 -16.18
C PHE A 79 -13.79 5.39 -16.56
N ARG A 80 -14.78 5.44 -17.45
CA ARG A 80 -15.44 4.25 -17.99
C ARG A 80 -14.77 3.86 -19.30
N LEU A 81 -14.06 2.73 -19.26
CA LEU A 81 -13.54 2.12 -20.47
C LEU A 81 -14.66 1.32 -21.15
N GLY A 82 -14.59 1.20 -22.48
CA GLY A 82 -15.54 0.40 -23.25
C GLY A 82 -15.52 -1.07 -22.83
N GLU A 83 -16.58 -1.82 -23.18
CA GLU A 83 -16.67 -3.24 -22.86
C GLU A 83 -15.43 -4.01 -23.35
N GLY A 84 -14.92 -4.91 -22.51
CA GLY A 84 -13.71 -5.70 -22.79
C GLY A 84 -12.37 -4.97 -22.62
N LYS A 85 -12.34 -3.68 -22.28
CA LYS A 85 -11.10 -2.87 -22.15
C LYS A 85 -10.53 -2.73 -20.73
N GLY A 86 -11.04 -3.49 -19.75
CA GLY A 86 -10.59 -3.42 -18.35
C GLY A 86 -11.26 -2.28 -17.57
N LYS A 87 -10.67 -1.90 -16.43
CA LYS A 87 -11.20 -0.85 -15.53
C LYS A 87 -10.09 0.14 -15.19
N LEU A 88 -10.41 1.44 -15.10
CA LEU A 88 -9.46 2.49 -14.71
C LEU A 88 -9.99 3.32 -13.52
N PRO A 89 -10.18 2.73 -12.33
CA PRO A 89 -10.57 3.51 -11.16
C PRO A 89 -9.52 4.57 -10.79
N LEU A 90 -10.00 5.77 -10.46
CA LEU A 90 -9.26 6.72 -9.62
C LEU A 90 -9.42 6.28 -8.16
N TYR A 91 -8.35 6.30 -7.39
CA TYR A 91 -8.39 6.05 -5.96
C TYR A 91 -7.84 7.20 -5.15
N MET A 92 -8.34 7.27 -3.92
CA MET A 92 -7.77 8.08 -2.85
C MET A 92 -7.67 7.23 -1.59
N GLY A 93 -6.81 7.60 -0.66
CA GLY A 93 -6.68 6.86 0.58
C GLY A 93 -6.13 7.67 1.73
N VAL A 94 -6.00 6.99 2.86
CA VAL A 94 -5.34 7.50 4.06
C VAL A 94 -4.51 6.38 4.68
N GLY A 95 -3.39 6.75 5.28
CA GLY A 95 -2.56 5.76 5.96
C GLY A 95 -1.36 6.37 6.66
N GLY A 96 -0.36 5.53 6.88
CA GLY A 96 0.83 5.90 7.64
C GLY A 96 2.10 5.34 7.02
N ARG A 97 3.22 6.05 7.24
CA ARG A 97 4.56 5.54 6.96
C ARG A 97 5.47 5.54 8.17
N VAL A 98 6.45 4.66 8.11
CA VAL A 98 7.70 4.72 8.85
C VAL A 98 8.82 4.91 7.85
N LYS A 99 9.66 5.93 8.03
CA LYS A 99 10.88 6.14 7.24
C LYS A 99 12.09 6.14 8.18
N VAL A 100 13.07 5.31 7.90
CA VAL A 100 14.29 5.18 8.71
C VAL A 100 15.47 5.64 7.88
N SER A 101 16.13 6.72 8.31
CA SER A 101 17.27 7.35 7.63
C SER A 101 18.43 7.46 8.60
N GLY A 102 19.35 6.50 8.56
CA GLY A 102 20.44 6.42 9.54
C GLY A 102 19.91 6.23 10.97
N LYS A 103 20.06 7.26 11.82
CA LYS A 103 19.56 7.25 13.21
C LYS A 103 18.17 7.86 13.37
N ASP A 104 17.66 8.51 12.33
CA ASP A 104 16.38 9.21 12.38
C ASP A 104 15.24 8.27 11.98
N VAL A 105 14.15 8.32 12.75
CA VAL A 105 12.91 7.61 12.46
C VAL A 105 11.80 8.64 12.31
N LEU A 106 11.20 8.67 11.13
CA LEU A 106 10.08 9.53 10.80
C LEU A 106 8.79 8.72 10.78
N LEU A 107 7.79 9.19 11.50
CA LEU A 107 6.41 8.72 11.38
C LEU A 107 5.59 9.79 10.69
N GLY A 108 4.80 9.42 9.69
CA GLY A 108 3.98 10.37 8.95
C GLY A 108 2.64 9.81 8.49
N ALA A 109 1.65 10.69 8.39
CA ALA A 109 0.35 10.40 7.82
C ALA A 109 0.38 10.60 6.29
N ARG A 110 -0.23 9.69 5.54
CA ARG A 110 -0.21 9.65 4.08
C ARG A 110 -1.61 9.88 3.51
N VAL A 111 -1.66 10.53 2.35
CA VAL A 111 -2.90 10.68 1.55
C VAL A 111 -2.62 10.26 0.11
N PRO A 112 -2.63 8.96 -0.23
CA PRO A 112 -2.38 8.51 -1.59
C PRO A 112 -3.52 8.90 -2.54
N ILE A 113 -3.16 9.37 -3.73
CA ILE A 113 -4.08 9.71 -4.82
C ILE A 113 -3.50 9.12 -6.10
N GLY A 114 -4.25 8.25 -6.77
CA GLY A 114 -3.71 7.54 -7.92
C GLY A 114 -4.76 6.95 -8.85
N LEU A 115 -4.26 6.37 -9.94
CA LEU A 115 -5.03 5.60 -10.91
C LEU A 115 -4.56 4.16 -10.86
N THR A 116 -5.50 3.22 -10.96
CA THR A 116 -5.19 1.80 -11.18
C THR A 116 -5.83 1.37 -12.49
N TYR A 117 -5.06 0.80 -13.42
CA TYR A 117 -5.58 0.13 -14.59
C TYR A 117 -5.62 -1.38 -14.35
N ILE A 118 -6.83 -1.92 -14.24
CA ILE A 118 -7.09 -3.34 -14.00
C ILE A 118 -7.37 -4.01 -15.35
N PHE A 119 -6.51 -4.96 -15.73
CA PHE A 119 -6.63 -5.67 -17.00
C PHE A 119 -7.85 -6.61 -17.00
N PRO A 120 -8.46 -6.88 -18.17
CA PRO A 120 -9.50 -7.90 -18.29
C PRO A 120 -9.04 -9.24 -17.72
N GLY A 121 -9.88 -9.86 -16.88
CA GLY A 121 -9.56 -11.13 -16.21
C GLY A 121 -8.83 -10.98 -14.87
N ASP A 122 -8.63 -9.74 -14.38
CA ASP A 122 -8.27 -9.38 -12.99
C ASP A 122 -7.00 -10.08 -12.42
N ARG A 123 -6.06 -10.53 -13.28
CA ARG A 123 -4.80 -11.17 -12.84
C ARG A 123 -3.66 -10.19 -12.56
N PHE A 124 -3.71 -9.04 -13.21
CA PHE A 124 -2.69 -7.99 -13.14
C PHE A 124 -3.39 -6.64 -13.14
N ASP A 125 -2.83 -5.69 -12.40
CA ASP A 125 -3.14 -4.28 -12.53
C ASP A 125 -1.84 -3.48 -12.59
N ILE A 126 -1.92 -2.23 -13.04
CA ILE A 126 -0.81 -1.28 -12.91
C ILE A 126 -1.34 -0.03 -12.25
N PHE A 127 -0.49 0.67 -11.50
CA PHE A 127 -0.89 1.90 -10.83
C PHE A 127 0.10 3.04 -11.07
N LEU A 128 -0.40 4.25 -10.85
CA LEU A 128 0.37 5.49 -10.78
C LEU A 128 -0.22 6.35 -9.67
N GLU A 129 0.63 6.87 -8.78
CA GLU A 129 0.19 7.68 -7.64
C GLU A 129 1.13 8.82 -7.27
N ALA A 130 0.52 9.82 -6.65
CA ALA A 130 1.16 10.84 -5.85
C ALA A 130 0.62 10.76 -4.42
N VAL A 131 1.50 10.87 -3.43
CA VAL A 131 1.18 10.66 -2.03
C VAL A 131 1.75 11.81 -1.21
N PRO A 132 0.98 12.88 -0.98
CA PRO A 132 1.27 13.85 0.06
C PRO A 132 1.45 13.17 1.41
N VAL A 133 2.48 13.58 2.13
CA VAL A 133 2.79 13.06 3.46
C VAL A 133 3.01 14.20 4.44
N LEU A 134 2.38 14.08 5.61
CA LEU A 134 2.65 14.92 6.76
C LEU A 134 3.45 14.12 7.77
N ASN A 135 4.75 14.39 7.89
CA ASN A 135 5.56 13.89 8.99
C ASN A 135 5.06 14.49 10.30
N LEU A 136 5.03 13.68 11.35
CA LEU A 136 4.55 14.05 12.69
C LEU A 136 5.67 13.93 13.72
N ILE A 137 6.49 12.89 13.59
CA ILE A 137 7.63 12.61 14.48
C ILE A 137 8.91 12.59 13.64
N PRO A 138 10.02 13.18 14.13
CA PRO A 138 10.16 13.91 15.41
C PRO A 138 9.62 15.35 15.38
N GLY A 139 9.19 15.83 14.21
CA GLY A 139 8.58 17.15 14.05
C GLY A 139 7.71 17.19 12.81
N THR A 140 6.85 18.21 12.75
CA THR A 140 5.91 18.35 11.65
C THR A 140 6.59 18.88 10.40
N GLY A 141 6.40 18.18 9.28
CA GLY A 141 6.96 18.61 7.99
C GLY A 141 6.28 17.92 6.81
N PHE A 142 6.18 18.62 5.69
CA PHE A 142 5.59 18.07 4.47
C PHE A 142 6.61 17.31 3.63
N ASP A 143 6.16 16.23 3.01
CA ASP A 143 6.91 15.42 2.05
C ASP A 143 5.95 14.94 0.94
N LEU A 144 6.49 14.45 -0.16
CA LEU A 144 5.73 13.94 -1.31
C LEU A 144 6.39 12.68 -1.84
N ASN A 145 5.63 11.59 -1.88
CA ASN A 145 6.04 10.38 -2.58
C ASN A 145 5.31 10.29 -3.92
N ALA A 146 5.96 9.66 -4.90
CA ALA A 146 5.35 9.37 -6.20
C ALA A 146 5.87 8.02 -6.67
N GLY A 147 5.00 7.24 -7.31
CA GLY A 147 5.35 5.91 -7.77
C GLY A 147 4.39 5.38 -8.83
N ALA A 148 4.91 4.47 -9.64
CA ALA A 148 4.15 3.63 -10.54
C ALA A 148 4.53 2.17 -10.33
N GLY A 149 3.64 1.25 -10.66
CA GLY A 149 3.91 -0.16 -10.39
C GLY A 149 2.93 -1.11 -11.04
N VAL A 150 3.13 -2.38 -10.72
CA VAL A 150 2.30 -3.55 -11.06
C VAL A 150 1.96 -4.28 -9.77
#